data_AF-A0A1Q4VYJ7-F1
#
_entry.id   AF-A0A1Q4VYJ7-F1
#
_cell.length_a   1.000
_cell.length_b   1.000
_cell.length_c   1.000
_cell.angle_alpha   90.00
_cell.angle_beta   90.00
_cell.angle_gamma   90.00
#
_symmetry.space_group_name_H-M   'P 1'
#
loop_
_entity.id
_entity.type
_entity.pdbx_description
1 polymer ?
#
loop_
_entity_poly.entity_id
_entity_poly.type
_entity_poly.pdbx_seq_one_letter_code
_entity_poly.pdbx_strand_id
1 'polypeptide(L)'
;MNGTGEGRGMAADGPEAREFVAALVRAGAPSAAGPAGLAVPEAAAERVIAVARRLALRAAPEERPRPESGLLGVATALVVDEHPSAPVWSAAERQLLAGWVAVLIEHRGEDGVRELLGALAEG
;
A
#
# COMPACT_ATOMS: atom_id res chain seq x y z
N MET A 1 56.55 11.96 24.04
CA MET A 1 55.45 12.95 23.99
C MET A 1 54.17 12.20 23.71
N ASN A 2 53.29 12.14 24.70
CA ASN A 2 51.98 11.49 24.63
C ASN A 2 51.02 12.38 23.83
N GLY A 3 50.25 11.77 22.93
CA GLY A 3 49.19 12.43 22.18
C GLY A 3 47.99 11.49 22.08
N THR A 4 47.32 11.27 23.21
CA THR A 4 46.03 10.59 23.29
C THR A 4 44.97 11.51 22.70
N GLY A 5 44.55 11.24 21.45
CA GLY A 5 43.41 11.87 20.81
C GLY A 5 42.20 10.95 20.88
N GLU A 6 41.58 10.85 22.06
CA GLU A 6 40.24 10.28 22.20
C GLU A 6 39.22 11.29 21.67
N GLY A 7 38.57 10.94 20.56
CA GLY A 7 37.54 11.74 19.92
C GLY A 7 36.28 10.92 19.68
N ARG A 8 35.53 10.68 20.77
CA ARG A 8 34.11 10.33 20.89
C ARG A 8 33.44 9.65 19.69
N GLY A 9 33.01 8.41 19.92
CA GLY A 9 31.89 7.81 19.20
C GLY A 9 30.68 8.74 19.23
N MET A 10 30.16 9.03 18.04
CA MET A 10 28.89 9.69 17.79
C MET A 10 27.78 8.77 18.32
N ALA A 11 27.46 8.86 19.60
CA ALA A 11 26.26 8.23 20.15
C ALA A 11 25.05 8.97 19.58
N ALA A 12 24.50 8.45 18.50
CA ALA A 12 23.28 8.96 17.85
C ALA A 12 22.01 8.88 18.74
N ASP A 13 22.15 8.42 19.98
CA ASP A 13 21.11 8.28 21.01
C ASP A 13 21.26 9.28 22.18
N GLY A 14 21.89 10.43 21.94
CA GLY A 14 22.02 11.50 22.93
C GLY A 14 20.66 12.09 23.36
N PRO A 15 20.59 12.71 24.56
CA PRO A 15 19.37 13.37 25.04
C PRO A 15 18.85 14.44 24.06
N GLU A 16 19.76 15.05 23.29
CA GLU A 16 19.46 16.02 22.23
C GLU A 16 18.66 15.40 21.08
N ALA A 17 18.96 14.16 20.67
CA ALA A 17 18.20 13.44 19.65
C ALA A 17 16.80 13.09 20.16
N ARG A 18 16.68 12.73 21.45
CA ARG A 18 15.39 12.44 22.09
C ARG A 18 14.54 13.70 22.24
N GLU A 19 15.15 14.84 22.58
CA GLU A 19 14.47 16.12 22.61
C GLU A 19 14.03 16.57 21.23
N PHE A 20 14.85 16.35 20.21
CA PHE A 20 14.51 16.65 18.83
C PHE A 20 13.33 15.79 18.34
N VAL A 21 13.35 14.48 18.59
CA VAL A 21 12.23 13.57 18.27
C VAL A 21 10.99 13.95 19.06
N ALA A 22 11.10 14.22 20.37
CA ALA A 22 9.97 14.64 21.19
C ALA A 22 9.41 16.01 20.76
N ALA A 23 10.27 16.91 20.29
CA ALA A 23 9.88 18.19 19.71
C ALA A 23 9.15 17.99 18.38
N LEU A 24 9.59 17.08 17.51
CA LEU A 24 8.89 16.73 16.28
C LEU A 24 7.53 16.08 16.54
N VAL A 25 7.45 15.18 17.52
CA VAL A 25 6.18 14.53 17.93
C VAL A 25 5.21 15.56 18.52
N ARG A 26 5.68 16.47 19.39
CA ARG A 26 4.86 17.57 19.93
C ARG A 26 4.48 18.62 18.90
N ALA A 27 5.38 18.93 17.98
CA ALA A 27 5.11 19.84 16.89
C ALA A 27 3.98 19.30 16.02
N GLY A 28 3.80 17.97 16.00
CA GLY A 28 2.83 17.29 15.17
C GLY A 28 3.18 17.60 13.74
N ALA A 29 3.95 16.73 13.08
CA ALA A 29 4.09 16.86 11.62
C ALA A 29 2.68 17.08 11.09
N PRO A 30 2.42 18.21 10.38
CA PRO A 30 1.09 18.44 9.85
C PRO A 30 0.77 17.16 9.11
N SER A 31 -0.30 16.48 9.54
CA SER A 31 -0.81 15.34 8.79
C SER A 31 -0.88 15.89 7.39
N ALA A 32 0.01 15.42 6.52
CA ALA A 32 0.00 15.86 5.15
C ALA A 32 -1.33 15.30 4.68
N ALA A 33 -2.36 16.13 4.75
CA ALA A 33 -3.59 15.99 4.01
C ALA A 33 -3.23 16.22 2.54
N GLY A 34 -2.26 15.46 2.04
CA GLY A 34 -2.36 14.95 0.69
C GLY A 34 -3.69 14.20 0.63
N PRO A 35 -4.34 14.19 -0.54
CA PRO A 35 -5.61 13.48 -0.69
C PRO A 35 -5.44 12.08 -0.07
N ALA A 36 -6.26 11.78 0.95
CA ALA A 36 -6.35 10.45 1.53
C ALA A 36 -6.46 9.47 0.36
N GLY A 37 -5.62 8.43 0.36
CA GLY A 37 -5.40 7.43 -0.71
C GLY A 37 -6.24 7.60 -1.97
N LEU A 38 -5.58 7.79 -3.13
CA LEU A 38 -6.15 7.81 -4.49
C LEU A 38 -7.68 7.59 -4.51
N ALA A 39 -8.45 8.66 -4.69
CA ALA A 39 -9.91 8.63 -4.61
C ALA A 39 -10.48 7.47 -5.44
N VAL A 40 -10.86 6.40 -4.74
CA VAL A 40 -11.38 5.19 -5.37
C VAL A 40 -12.86 5.43 -5.66
N PRO A 41 -13.29 5.43 -6.93
CA PRO A 41 -14.70 5.61 -7.24
C PRO A 41 -15.52 4.43 -6.69
N GLU A 42 -16.71 4.70 -6.19
CA GLU A 42 -17.66 3.64 -5.84
C GLU A 42 -17.98 2.79 -7.07
N ALA A 43 -17.93 1.48 -6.90
CA ALA A 43 -18.13 0.53 -7.99
C ALA A 43 -18.63 -0.83 -7.45
N ALA A 44 -19.44 -1.51 -8.27
CA ALA A 44 -19.84 -2.88 -7.99
C ALA A 44 -18.62 -3.82 -8.01
N ALA A 45 -18.62 -4.83 -7.12
CA ALA A 45 -17.53 -5.80 -7.02
C ALA A 45 -17.19 -6.44 -8.37
N GLU A 46 -18.20 -6.84 -9.15
CA GLU A 46 -18.01 -7.43 -10.48
C GLU A 46 -17.18 -6.56 -11.41
N ARG A 47 -17.43 -5.24 -11.40
CA ARG A 47 -16.71 -4.27 -12.21
C ARG A 47 -15.25 -4.18 -11.77
N VAL A 48 -15.02 -4.04 -10.47
CA VAL A 48 -13.66 -3.93 -9.89
C VAL A 48 -12.86 -5.20 -10.16
N ILE A 49 -13.46 -6.37 -9.96
CA ILE A 49 -12.87 -7.68 -10.26
C ILE A 49 -12.54 -7.81 -11.74
N ALA A 50 -13.45 -7.40 -12.64
CA ALA A 50 -13.21 -7.49 -14.07
C ALA A 50 -12.04 -6.61 -14.53
N VAL A 51 -11.93 -5.39 -14.00
CA VAL A 51 -10.81 -4.49 -14.29
C VAL A 51 -9.51 -5.04 -13.71
N ALA A 52 -9.49 -5.43 -12.44
CA ALA A 52 -8.32 -6.00 -11.78
C ALA A 52 -7.82 -7.25 -12.52
N ARG A 53 -8.72 -8.17 -12.88
CA ARG A 53 -8.42 -9.35 -13.69
C ARG A 53 -7.80 -8.99 -15.04
N ARG A 54 -8.38 -8.04 -15.76
CA ARG A 54 -7.88 -7.63 -17.08
C ARG A 54 -6.46 -7.09 -16.99
N LEU A 55 -6.16 -6.28 -15.97
CA LEU A 55 -4.82 -5.74 -15.75
C LEU A 55 -3.85 -6.84 -15.30
N ALA A 56 -4.27 -7.70 -14.37
CA ALA A 56 -3.46 -8.82 -13.90
C ALA A 56 -3.05 -9.75 -15.06
N LEU A 57 -3.99 -10.11 -15.94
CA LEU A 57 -3.71 -10.95 -17.12
C LEU A 57 -2.85 -10.24 -18.18
N ARG A 58 -2.82 -8.90 -18.21
CA ARG A 58 -1.87 -8.16 -19.06
C ARG A 58 -0.46 -8.17 -18.47
N ALA A 59 -0.33 -8.20 -17.16
CA ALA A 59 0.95 -8.32 -16.48
C ALA A 59 1.49 -9.75 -16.51
N ALA A 60 0.61 -10.74 -16.29
CA ALA A 60 0.93 -12.17 -16.23
C ALA A 60 -0.21 -13.00 -16.89
N PRO A 61 -0.09 -13.35 -18.18
CA PRO A 61 -1.17 -13.98 -18.95
C PRO A 61 -1.57 -15.40 -18.51
N GLU A 62 -0.64 -16.14 -17.91
CA GLU A 62 -0.84 -17.56 -17.57
C GLU A 62 -1.23 -17.78 -16.09
N GLU A 63 -1.24 -16.73 -15.28
CA GLU A 63 -1.53 -16.85 -13.86
C GLU A 63 -3.03 -16.81 -13.57
N ARG A 64 -3.53 -17.92 -13.03
CA ARG A 64 -4.71 -17.88 -12.16
C ARG A 64 -4.28 -17.25 -10.83
N PRO A 65 -5.16 -16.51 -10.13
CA PRO A 65 -4.83 -15.96 -8.82
C PRO A 65 -4.53 -17.12 -7.86
N ARG A 66 -3.25 -17.42 -7.70
CA ARG A 66 -2.67 -18.32 -6.70
C ARG A 66 -1.62 -17.52 -5.94
N PRO A 67 -2.03 -16.49 -5.21
CA PRO A 67 -1.09 -15.56 -4.61
C PRO A 67 -0.29 -16.26 -3.52
N GLU A 68 0.98 -15.90 -3.40
CA GLU A 68 1.75 -16.17 -2.19
C GLU A 68 1.00 -15.58 -0.99
N SER A 69 0.87 -16.35 0.09
CA SER A 69 0.01 -16.02 1.24
C SER A 69 0.26 -14.62 1.84
N GLY A 70 1.49 -14.10 1.73
CA GLY A 70 1.84 -12.76 2.21
C GLY A 70 1.21 -11.62 1.41
N LEU A 71 1.14 -11.74 0.08
CA LEU A 71 0.60 -10.69 -0.79
C LEU A 71 -0.93 -10.61 -0.75
N LEU A 72 -1.60 -11.73 -0.47
CA LEU A 72 -3.06 -11.74 -0.30
C LEU A 72 -3.48 -10.86 0.89
N GLY A 73 -2.75 -10.92 2.01
CA GLY A 73 -3.01 -10.09 3.19
C GLY A 73 -2.82 -8.60 2.90
N VAL A 74 -1.75 -8.26 2.17
CA VAL A 74 -1.48 -6.88 1.74
C VAL A 74 -2.57 -6.37 0.80
N ALA A 75 -2.94 -7.16 -0.21
CA ALA A 75 -4.02 -6.81 -1.14
C ALA A 75 -5.36 -6.60 -0.43
N THR A 76 -5.66 -7.43 0.58
CA THR A 76 -6.87 -7.32 1.37
C THR A 76 -6.87 -6.02 2.19
N ALA A 77 -5.81 -5.80 2.98
CA ALA A 77 -5.73 -4.68 3.91
C ALA A 77 -5.59 -3.32 3.23
N LEU A 78 -4.87 -3.23 2.10
CA LEU A 78 -4.55 -1.94 1.47
C LEU A 78 -5.48 -1.54 0.32
N VAL A 79 -6.21 -2.49 -0.25
CA VAL A 79 -7.02 -2.24 -1.46
C VAL A 79 -8.45 -2.68 -1.28
N VAL A 80 -8.67 -3.92 -0.83
CA VAL A 80 -10.05 -4.46 -0.74
C VAL A 80 -10.82 -3.82 0.40
N ASP A 81 -10.26 -3.78 1.61
CA ASP A 81 -10.98 -3.27 2.78
C ASP A 81 -11.07 -1.73 2.78
N GLU A 82 -10.16 -1.05 2.10
CA GLU A 82 -10.16 0.40 1.93
C GLU A 82 -11.13 0.88 0.82
N HIS A 83 -11.69 -0.04 0.02
CA HIS A 83 -12.61 0.33 -1.05
C HIS A 83 -13.94 0.86 -0.47
N PRO A 84 -14.48 2.00 -0.94
CA PRO A 84 -15.71 2.59 -0.39
C PRO A 84 -16.92 1.64 -0.41
N SER A 85 -17.03 0.85 -1.48
CA SER A 85 -18.08 -0.16 -1.65
C SER A 85 -17.79 -1.51 -0.95
N ALA A 86 -16.66 -1.68 -0.27
CA ALA A 86 -16.31 -2.94 0.38
C ALA A 86 -17.41 -3.49 1.31
N PRO A 87 -18.07 -2.68 2.18
CA PRO A 87 -19.07 -3.18 3.12
C PRO A 87 -20.24 -3.95 2.49
N VAL A 88 -20.57 -3.69 1.22
CA VAL A 88 -21.67 -4.35 0.52
C VAL A 88 -21.25 -5.57 -0.29
N TRP A 89 -19.94 -5.84 -0.40
CA TRP A 89 -19.41 -6.99 -1.12
C TRP A 89 -19.40 -8.24 -0.25
N SER A 90 -19.70 -9.38 -0.87
CA SER A 90 -19.59 -10.69 -0.25
C SER A 90 -18.14 -11.08 0.04
N ALA A 91 -17.96 -12.01 0.98
CA ALA A 91 -16.65 -12.55 1.29
C ALA A 91 -15.97 -13.21 0.07
N ALA A 92 -16.76 -13.83 -0.82
CA ALA A 92 -16.26 -14.45 -2.04
C ALA A 92 -15.73 -13.42 -3.04
N GLU A 93 -16.45 -12.30 -3.21
CA GLU A 93 -16.01 -11.19 -4.07
C GLU A 93 -14.74 -10.54 -3.54
N ARG A 94 -14.65 -10.30 -2.22
CA ARG A 94 -13.46 -9.74 -1.58
C ARG A 94 -12.24 -10.65 -1.77
N GLN A 95 -12.39 -11.95 -1.55
CA GLN A 95 -11.31 -12.94 -1.75
C GLN A 95 -10.86 -13.00 -3.21
N LEU A 96 -11.82 -13.01 -4.15
CA LEU A 96 -11.50 -13.05 -5.57
C LEU A 96 -10.76 -11.77 -6.01
N LEU A 97 -11.21 -10.61 -5.54
CA LEU A 97 -10.54 -9.34 -5.81
C LEU A 97 -9.13 -9.31 -5.22
N ALA A 98 -8.97 -9.71 -3.95
CA ALA A 98 -7.66 -9.78 -3.29
C ALA A 98 -6.68 -10.65 -4.08
N GLY A 99 -7.15 -11.77 -4.65
CA GLY A 99 -6.33 -12.62 -5.51
C GLY A 99 -5.80 -11.91 -6.76
N TRP A 100 -6.65 -11.17 -7.47
CA TRP A 100 -6.24 -10.43 -8.67
C TRP A 100 -5.34 -9.24 -8.34
N VAL A 101 -5.62 -8.54 -7.25
CA VAL A 101 -4.79 -7.43 -6.78
C VAL A 101 -3.42 -7.93 -6.30
N ALA A 102 -3.35 -9.08 -5.64
CA ALA A 102 -2.08 -9.68 -5.25
C ALA A 102 -1.20 -9.99 -6.48
N VAL A 103 -1.77 -10.54 -7.56
CA VAL A 103 -1.05 -10.74 -8.83
C VAL A 103 -0.56 -9.40 -9.41
N LEU A 104 -1.38 -8.34 -9.33
CA LEU A 104 -0.95 -7.01 -9.77
C LEU A 104 0.22 -6.47 -8.96
N ILE A 105 0.17 -6.61 -7.63
CA ILE A 105 1.25 -6.18 -6.74
C ILE A 105 2.52 -7.00 -7.00
N GLU A 106 2.39 -8.30 -7.21
CA GLU A 106 3.52 -9.20 -7.49
C GLU A 106 4.28 -8.79 -8.77
N HIS A 107 3.56 -8.52 -9.86
CA HIS A 107 4.18 -8.28 -11.17
C HIS A 107 4.40 -6.81 -11.53
N ARG A 108 3.65 -5.89 -10.90
CA ARG A 108 3.68 -4.46 -11.21
C ARG A 108 3.86 -3.56 -9.98
N GLY A 109 3.86 -4.12 -8.77
CA GLY A 109 3.97 -3.35 -7.53
C GLY A 109 2.88 -2.30 -7.39
N GLU A 110 3.28 -1.11 -6.95
CA GLU A 110 2.41 0.06 -6.77
C GLU A 110 1.79 0.57 -8.08
N ASP A 111 2.51 0.46 -9.20
CA ASP A 111 2.02 0.95 -10.49
C ASP A 111 0.82 0.14 -10.99
N GLY A 112 0.76 -1.15 -10.67
CA GLY A 112 -0.42 -1.98 -10.95
C GLY A 112 -1.68 -1.50 -10.22
N VAL A 113 -1.54 -1.00 -8.99
CA VAL A 113 -2.65 -0.45 -8.21
C VAL A 113 -3.06 0.92 -8.76
N ARG A 114 -2.11 1.76 -9.16
CA ARG A 114 -2.41 3.04 -9.83
C ARG A 114 -3.16 2.86 -11.14
N GLU A 115 -2.73 1.90 -11.97
CA GLU A 115 -3.41 1.56 -13.23
C GLU A 115 -4.85 1.07 -12.98
N LEU A 116 -5.08 0.27 -11.92
CA LEU A 116 -6.41 -0.17 -11.51
C LEU A 116 -7.32 1.03 -11.19
N LEU A 117 -6.83 1.98 -10.39
CA LEU A 117 -7.62 3.14 -9.99
C LEU A 117 -7.91 4.08 -11.16
N GLY A 118 -6.92 4.31 -12.03
CA GLY A 118 -7.14 5.05 -13.28
C GLY A 118 -8.21 4.39 -14.15
N ALA A 119 -8.12 3.07 -14.35
CA ALA A 119 -9.09 2.32 -15.14
C ALA A 119 -10.51 2.29 -14.54
N LEU A 120 -10.66 2.48 -13.23
CA LEU A 120 -11.95 2.61 -12.58
C LEU A 120 -12.53 4.03 -12.70
N ALA A 121 -11.67 5.06 -12.67
CA ALA A 121 -12.10 6.45 -12.82
C ALA A 121 -12.54 6.80 -14.25
N GLU A 122 -12.00 6.11 -15.27
CA GLU A 122 -12.29 6.37 -16.69
C GLU A 122 -13.52 5.64 -17.26
N GLY A 123 -14.19 4.78 -16.48
CA GLY A 123 -15.36 4.01 -16.95
C GLY A 123 -16.63 4.25 -16.18
#